data_AF-A0A813EDE5-F1
#
_entry.id   AF-A0A813EDE5-F1
#
_cell.length_a   1.000
_cell.length_b   1.000
_cell.length_c   1.000
_cell.angle_alpha   90.00
_cell.angle_beta   90.00
_cell.angle_gamma   90.00
#
_symmetry.space_group_name_H-M   'P 1'
#
loop_
_entity.id
_entity.type
_entity.pdbx_description
1 polymer ?
#
loop_
_entity_poly.entity_id
_entity_poly.type
_entity_poly.pdbx_seq_one_letter_code
_entity_poly.pdbx_strand_id
1 'polypeptide(L)'
;DCTLKVWAISDSSISQSIIHAGTVWQGASVPNGDIVTACGDMIVRVWTRDPERMAAEAERNTQKEMAEQAALAAAQKGSSSVPMDTATDISQMPTTVGAKNGEIKCFKDGATVFAFSWNAGARSWDKIGEVVGQDPESKKFYEGDDVFPRGEYDFIFDVDMGAGTGLKKLPYNKDQNPMVAAEAFVAREQINKSNTNEI
;
A
#
# COMPACT_ATOMS: atom_id res chain seq x y z
N ASP A 1 6.38 -9.29 2.61
CA ASP A 1 5.47 -8.63 3.59
C ASP A 1 6.03 -7.30 4.08
N CYS A 2 6.99 -6.68 3.36
CA CYS A 2 7.57 -5.37 3.69
C CYS A 2 8.04 -5.23 5.15
N THR A 3 8.51 -6.31 5.79
CA THR A 3 8.91 -6.29 7.20
C THR A 3 10.32 -6.84 7.42
N LEU A 4 11.00 -6.28 8.43
CA LEU A 4 12.14 -6.89 9.10
C LEU A 4 11.62 -7.58 10.38
N LYS A 5 11.90 -8.87 10.55
CA LYS A 5 11.50 -9.63 11.74
C LYS A 5 12.73 -10.05 12.54
N VAL A 6 12.70 -9.77 13.83
CA VAL A 6 13.70 -10.22 14.79
C VAL A 6 13.12 -11.39 15.56
N TRP A 7 13.88 -12.47 15.65
CA TRP A 7 13.45 -13.73 16.27
C TRP A 7 14.24 -13.97 17.55
N ALA A 8 13.55 -14.39 18.60
CA ALA A 8 14.17 -14.88 19.82
C ALA A 8 14.66 -16.31 19.58
N ILE A 9 15.96 -16.54 19.78
CA ILE A 9 16.59 -17.86 19.54
C ILE A 9 16.09 -18.89 20.56
N SER A 10 15.74 -18.46 21.78
CA SER A 10 15.33 -19.33 22.89
C SER A 10 14.10 -20.17 22.59
N ASP A 11 13.12 -19.59 21.89
CA ASP A 11 11.80 -20.19 21.67
C ASP A 11 11.31 -20.05 20.22
N SER A 12 12.16 -19.53 19.32
CA SER A 12 11.81 -19.25 17.92
C SER A 12 10.59 -18.34 17.77
N SER A 13 10.27 -17.53 18.79
CA SER A 13 9.22 -16.52 18.71
C SER A 13 9.71 -15.26 17.99
N ILE A 14 8.78 -14.48 17.42
CA ILE A 14 9.11 -13.18 16.84
C ILE A 14 9.11 -12.17 17.97
N SER A 15 10.29 -11.61 18.28
CA SER A 15 10.45 -10.60 19.32
C SER A 15 10.13 -9.20 18.83
N GLN A 16 10.33 -8.92 17.55
CA GLN A 16 10.02 -7.62 16.95
C GLN A 16 9.70 -7.75 15.46
N SER A 17 8.76 -6.93 14.99
CA SER A 17 8.42 -6.80 13.57
C SER A 17 8.43 -5.32 13.20
N ILE A 18 9.28 -4.95 12.25
CA ILE A 18 9.50 -3.56 11.83
C ILE A 18 9.04 -3.41 10.38
N ILE A 19 8.03 -2.57 10.16
CA ILE A 19 7.46 -2.32 8.83
C ILE A 19 8.34 -1.36 8.00
N HIS A 20 8.32 -1.54 6.68
CA HIS A 20 9.01 -0.72 5.69
C HIS A 20 8.03 -0.20 4.64
N ALA A 21 8.38 0.89 3.97
CA ALA A 21 7.54 1.48 2.92
C ALA A 21 7.53 0.70 1.60
N GLY A 22 8.25 -0.41 1.52
CA GLY A 22 8.34 -1.26 0.35
C GLY A 22 8.95 -2.62 0.66
N THR A 23 9.14 -3.42 -0.39
CA THR A 23 9.76 -4.74 -0.28
C THR A 23 11.18 -4.61 0.26
N VAL A 24 11.48 -5.29 1.36
CA VAL A 24 12.85 -5.43 1.84
C VAL A 24 13.52 -6.51 1.00
N TRP A 25 14.52 -6.12 0.21
CA TRP A 25 15.25 -7.01 -0.68
C TRP A 25 16.38 -7.74 0.03
N GLN A 26 17.03 -7.07 0.98
CA GLN A 26 18.17 -7.61 1.70
C GLN A 26 18.22 -7.05 3.12
N GLY A 27 18.63 -7.90 4.07
CA GLY A 27 19.06 -7.51 5.41
C GLY A 27 20.49 -8.01 5.67
N ALA A 28 21.25 -7.27 6.46
CA ALA A 28 22.57 -7.68 6.92
C ALA A 28 22.80 -7.23 8.36
N SER A 29 23.38 -8.09 9.20
CA SER A 29 23.91 -7.66 10.49
C SER A 29 25.29 -7.04 10.30
N VAL A 30 25.60 -6.04 11.12
CA VAL A 30 26.92 -5.40 11.17
C VAL A 30 27.61 -5.70 12.49
N PRO A 31 28.96 -5.66 12.56
CA PRO A 31 29.72 -6.09 13.74
C PRO A 31 29.39 -5.36 15.04
N ASN A 32 28.85 -4.14 14.96
CA ASN A 32 28.41 -3.36 16.10
C ASN A 32 27.03 -3.78 16.64
N GLY A 33 26.41 -4.83 16.09
CA GLY A 33 25.13 -5.38 16.54
C GLY A 33 23.89 -4.71 15.93
N ASP A 34 24.07 -3.76 15.03
CA ASP A 34 22.99 -3.13 14.29
C ASP A 34 22.58 -4.00 13.08
N ILE A 35 21.44 -3.66 12.47
CA ILE A 35 20.91 -4.34 11.29
C ILE A 35 20.74 -3.32 10.18
N VAL A 36 21.22 -3.64 8.98
CA VAL A 36 21.03 -2.83 7.78
C VAL A 36 19.97 -3.48 6.90
N THR A 37 19.03 -2.70 6.38
CA THR A 37 18.04 -3.16 5.40
C THR A 37 18.10 -2.35 4.11
N ALA A 38 17.98 -3.02 2.97
CA ALA A 38 17.81 -2.41 1.66
C ALA A 38 16.36 -2.60 1.20
N CYS A 39 15.66 -1.48 0.97
CA CYS A 39 14.23 -1.47 0.65
C CYS A 39 13.98 -1.00 -0.78
N GLY A 40 12.90 -1.51 -1.40
CA GLY A 40 12.46 -1.13 -2.74
C GLY A 40 11.97 0.32 -2.88
N ASP A 41 11.86 1.04 -1.76
CA ASP A 41 11.65 2.50 -1.73
C ASP A 41 12.93 3.30 -2.00
N MET A 42 14.02 2.62 -2.40
CA MET A 42 15.34 3.19 -2.70
C MET A 42 16.07 3.74 -1.48
N ILE A 43 15.67 3.37 -0.26
CA ILE A 43 16.30 3.81 0.99
C ILE A 43 16.92 2.62 1.72
N VAL A 44 18.21 2.76 2.05
CA VAL A 44 18.92 1.86 2.97
C VAL A 44 18.77 2.40 4.39
N ARG A 45 18.45 1.52 5.34
CA ARG A 45 18.21 1.90 6.74
C ARG A 45 19.09 1.11 7.69
N VAL A 46 19.49 1.76 8.78
CA VAL A 46 20.23 1.14 9.88
C VAL A 46 19.34 1.13 11.11
N TRP A 47 19.12 -0.07 11.66
CA TRP A 47 18.34 -0.32 12.85
C TRP A 47 19.27 -0.59 14.01
N THR A 48 19.21 0.25 15.03
CA THR A 48 20.06 0.16 16.21
C THR A 48 19.24 0.13 17.49
N ARG A 49 19.82 -0.47 18.54
CA ARG A 49 19.33 -0.37 19.92
C ARG A 49 20.12 0.64 20.75
N ASP A 50 21.20 1.19 20.19
CA ASP A 50 22.08 2.10 20.89
C ASP A 50 21.55 3.54 20.77
N PRO A 51 21.15 4.19 21.88
CA PRO A 51 20.62 5.54 21.87
C PRO A 51 21.55 6.58 21.21
N GLU A 52 22.87 6.39 21.28
CA GLU A 52 23.85 7.33 20.72
C GLU A 52 23.93 7.28 19.19
N ARG A 53 23.50 6.15 18.59
CA ARG A 53 23.45 5.97 17.12
C ARG A 53 22.04 6.11 16.54
N MET A 54 21.04 6.37 17.38
CA MET A 54 19.68 6.55 16.89
C MET A 54 19.60 7.82 16.05
N ALA A 55 18.92 7.69 14.91
CA ALA A 55 18.47 8.84 14.13
C ALA A 55 17.63 9.79 14.99
N ALA A 56 17.59 11.06 14.59
CA ALA A 56 16.77 12.08 15.24
C ALA A 56 15.30 11.65 15.27
N GLU A 57 14.55 12.08 16.28
CA GLU A 57 13.16 11.67 16.47
C GLU A 57 12.29 11.96 15.24
N ALA A 58 12.51 13.11 14.59
CA ALA A 58 11.81 13.47 13.36
C ALA A 58 12.01 12.45 12.24
N GLU A 59 13.25 11.99 12.00
CA GLU A 59 13.55 11.00 10.96
C GLU A 59 12.91 9.64 11.26
N ARG A 60 12.88 9.24 12.54
CA ARG A 60 12.21 8.00 12.96
C ARG A 60 10.70 8.08 12.75
N ASN A 61 10.09 9.25 13.01
CA ASN A 61 8.67 9.47 12.76
C ASN A 61 8.36 9.47 11.26
N THR A 62 9.17 10.13 10.44
CA THR A 62 9.04 10.07 8.98
C THR A 62 9.12 8.64 8.45
N GLN A 63 10.07 7.84 8.96
CA GLN A 63 10.16 6.43 8.57
C GLN A 63 8.90 5.64 8.95
N LYS A 64 8.36 5.88 10.14
CA LYS A 64 7.13 5.23 10.62
C LYS A 64 5.94 5.60 9.73
N GLU A 65 5.75 6.88 9.46
CA GLU A 65 4.68 7.39 8.61
C GLU A 65 4.76 6.83 7.18
N MET A 66 5.95 6.82 6.57
CA MET A 66 6.15 6.25 5.23
C MET A 66 5.79 4.76 5.20
N ALA A 67 6.19 4.00 6.21
CA ALA A 67 5.89 2.57 6.29
C ALA A 67 4.40 2.29 6.51
N GLU A 68 3.73 3.08 7.36
CA GLU A 68 2.28 2.99 7.60
C GLU A 68 1.49 3.34 6.33
N GLN A 69 1.83 4.42 5.64
CA GLN A 69 1.19 4.82 4.38
C GLN A 69 1.35 3.76 3.29
N ALA A 70 2.53 3.15 3.16
CA ALA A 70 2.75 2.10 2.18
C ALA A 70 1.98 0.81 2.53
N ALA A 71 1.95 0.42 3.80
CA ALA A 71 1.17 -0.71 4.26
C ALA A 71 -0.33 -0.49 4.01
N LEU A 72 -0.81 0.75 4.22
CA LEU A 72 -2.19 1.14 3.93
C LEU A 72 -2.50 1.08 2.43
N ALA A 73 -1.64 1.62 1.58
CA ALA A 73 -1.79 1.56 0.14
C ALA A 73 -1.75 0.11 -0.39
N ALA A 74 -0.91 -0.74 0.20
CA ALA A 74 -0.87 -2.16 -0.11
C ALA A 74 -2.17 -2.88 0.32
N ALA A 75 -2.73 -2.52 1.48
CA ALA A 75 -4.03 -3.03 1.93
C ALA A 75 -5.16 -2.61 0.97
N GLN A 76 -5.15 -1.37 0.48
CA GLN A 76 -6.11 -0.89 -0.51
C GLN A 76 -6.00 -1.63 -1.85
N LYS A 77 -4.78 -1.87 -2.36
CA LYS A 77 -4.55 -2.60 -3.63
C LYS A 77 -4.84 -4.11 -3.50
N GLY A 78 -4.46 -4.71 -2.37
CA GLY A 78 -4.75 -6.10 -2.04
C GLY A 78 -6.23 -6.36 -1.74
N SER A 79 -6.99 -5.30 -1.46
CA SER A 79 -8.46 -5.30 -1.37
C SER A 79 -9.13 -5.17 -2.75
N SER A 80 -8.49 -5.72 -3.79
CA SER A 80 -9.22 -6.10 -5.00
C SER A 80 -10.26 -7.14 -4.56
N SER A 81 -11.52 -6.69 -4.44
CA SER A 81 -12.72 -7.47 -4.07
C SER A 81 -13.07 -7.70 -2.59
N VAL A 82 -12.75 -6.78 -1.67
CA VAL A 82 -13.51 -6.73 -0.40
C VAL A 82 -14.37 -5.46 -0.44
N PRO A 83 -15.67 -5.57 -0.79
CA PRO A 83 -16.60 -4.47 -0.62
C PRO A 83 -16.45 -3.94 0.80
N MET A 84 -16.42 -2.62 0.94
CA MET A 84 -16.37 -1.91 2.23
C MET A 84 -17.50 -2.33 3.21
N ASP A 85 -18.48 -3.07 2.69
CA ASP A 85 -19.61 -3.70 3.37
C ASP A 85 -19.30 -5.06 4.05
N THR A 86 -18.15 -5.68 3.77
CA THR A 86 -17.73 -6.97 4.35
C THR A 86 -16.56 -6.85 5.35
N ALA A 87 -16.11 -5.62 5.62
CA ALA A 87 -15.11 -5.37 6.65
C ALA A 87 -15.62 -5.84 8.02
N THR A 88 -14.82 -6.62 8.73
CA THR A 88 -15.19 -7.15 10.04
C THR A 88 -15.27 -5.99 11.04
N ASP A 89 -16.33 -5.93 11.84
CA ASP A 89 -16.46 -4.91 12.88
C ASP A 89 -15.29 -5.01 13.88
N ILE A 90 -14.77 -3.87 14.35
CA ILE A 90 -13.66 -3.79 15.29
C ILE A 90 -13.95 -4.52 16.61
N SER A 91 -15.23 -4.70 16.98
CA SER A 91 -15.66 -5.51 18.12
C SER A 91 -15.25 -6.99 18.01
N GLN A 92 -15.03 -7.50 16.80
CA GLN A 92 -14.56 -8.87 16.56
C GLN A 92 -13.04 -8.98 16.51
N MET A 93 -12.32 -7.85 16.57
CA MET A 93 -10.85 -7.84 16.57
C MET A 93 -10.24 -8.65 17.74
N PRO A 94 -10.75 -8.57 18.99
CA PRO A 94 -10.20 -9.34 20.11
C PRO A 94 -10.34 -10.86 19.97
N THR A 95 -11.36 -11.32 19.22
CA THR A 95 -11.63 -12.75 18.98
C THR A 95 -11.04 -13.26 17.68
N THR A 96 -10.64 -12.36 16.78
CA THR A 96 -10.00 -12.70 15.50
C THR A 96 -8.51 -12.92 15.70
N VAL A 97 -8.04 -14.14 15.49
CA VAL A 97 -6.61 -14.48 15.50
C VAL A 97 -6.09 -14.45 14.07
N GLY A 98 -5.03 -13.68 13.80
CA GLY A 98 -4.37 -13.70 12.50
C GLY A 98 -3.68 -15.05 12.24
N ALA A 99 -3.74 -15.52 11.00
CA ALA A 99 -3.13 -16.77 10.56
C ALA A 99 -1.60 -16.66 10.46
N LYS A 100 -1.06 -15.46 10.21
CA LYS A 100 0.39 -15.23 10.09
C LYS A 100 0.82 -13.89 10.68
N ASN A 101 2.02 -13.83 11.26
CA ASN A 101 2.57 -12.57 11.76
C ASN A 101 2.77 -11.56 10.62
N GLY A 102 2.27 -10.34 10.79
CA GLY A 102 2.23 -9.31 9.75
C GLY A 102 1.05 -9.45 8.78
N GLU A 103 0.07 -10.32 9.06
CA GLU A 103 -1.20 -10.31 8.34
C GLU A 103 -1.85 -8.94 8.48
N ILE A 104 -2.27 -8.33 7.38
CA ILE A 104 -3.00 -7.07 7.43
C ILE A 104 -4.48 -7.37 7.29
N LYS A 105 -5.28 -6.89 8.25
CA LYS A 105 -6.73 -7.00 8.22
C LYS A 105 -7.35 -5.64 8.52
N CYS A 106 -8.39 -5.31 7.76
CA CYS A 106 -9.16 -4.09 7.96
C CYS A 106 -10.31 -4.37 8.92
N PHE A 107 -10.46 -3.53 9.93
CA PHE A 107 -11.59 -3.56 10.86
C PHE A 107 -12.36 -2.25 10.76
N LYS A 108 -13.69 -2.35 10.78
CA LYS A 108 -14.59 -1.19 10.71
C LYS A 108 -15.00 -0.75 12.12
N ASP A 109 -14.84 0.53 12.41
CA ASP A 109 -15.29 1.20 13.63
C ASP A 109 -16.31 2.27 13.25
N GLY A 110 -17.59 1.91 13.29
CA GLY A 110 -18.67 2.78 12.82
C GLY A 110 -18.59 3.05 11.32
N ALA A 111 -18.31 4.30 10.93
CA ALA A 111 -18.18 4.71 9.52
C ALA A 111 -16.73 4.63 9.00
N THR A 112 -15.75 4.45 9.89
CA THR A 112 -14.33 4.50 9.55
C THR A 112 -13.75 3.09 9.49
N VAL A 113 -12.89 2.84 8.52
CA VAL A 113 -12.15 1.57 8.43
C VAL A 113 -10.72 1.82 8.89
N PHE A 114 -10.19 0.93 9.72
CA PHE A 114 -8.81 0.97 10.20
C PHE A 114 -8.08 -0.29 9.74
N ALA A 115 -6.84 -0.14 9.27
CA ALA A 115 -5.96 -1.26 8.97
C ALA A 115 -5.17 -1.64 10.23
N PHE A 116 -5.12 -2.93 10.51
CA PHE A 116 -4.33 -3.49 11.59
C PHE A 116 -3.40 -4.58 11.07
N SER A 117 -2.24 -4.73 11.71
CA SER A 117 -1.27 -5.80 11.45
C SER A 117 -1.31 -6.82 12.58
N TRP A 118 -1.37 -8.11 12.27
CA TRP A 118 -1.34 -9.17 13.27
C TRP A 118 0.06 -9.30 13.87
N ASN A 119 0.14 -9.23 15.19
CA ASN A 119 1.32 -9.50 15.97
C ASN A 119 1.18 -10.86 16.64
N ALA A 120 1.85 -11.87 16.09
CA ALA A 120 1.80 -13.24 16.59
C ALA A 120 2.47 -13.38 17.97
N GLY A 121 3.46 -12.53 18.28
CA GLY A 121 4.14 -12.53 19.58
C GLY A 121 3.24 -12.02 20.71
N ALA A 122 2.51 -10.93 20.47
CA ALA A 122 1.57 -10.35 21.42
C ALA A 122 0.15 -10.96 21.34
N ARG A 123 -0.13 -11.78 20.31
CA ARG A 123 -1.47 -12.27 19.94
C ARG A 123 -2.50 -11.16 19.86
N SER A 124 -2.10 -10.02 19.28
CA SER A 124 -2.93 -8.83 19.14
C SER A 124 -2.81 -8.22 17.76
N TRP A 125 -3.79 -7.39 17.41
CA TRP A 125 -3.79 -6.58 16.20
C TRP A 125 -3.21 -5.20 16.55
N ASP A 126 -2.09 -4.84 15.93
CA ASP A 126 -1.46 -3.53 16.09
C ASP A 126 -2.03 -2.56 15.05
N LYS A 127 -2.52 -1.39 15.49
CA LYS A 127 -3.12 -0.38 14.60
C LYS A 127 -2.05 0.19 13.67
N ILE A 128 -2.27 0.06 12.36
CA ILE A 128 -1.40 0.65 11.32
C ILE A 128 -1.88 2.06 11.00
N GLY A 129 -3.20 2.24 10.83
CA GLY A 129 -3.75 3.54 10.45
C GLY A 129 -5.20 3.51 9.99
N GLU A 130 -5.75 4.68 9.69
CA GLU A 130 -7.08 4.85 9.12
C GLU A 130 -7.06 4.56 7.61
N VAL A 131 -7.85 3.58 7.19
CA VAL A 131 -8.18 3.35 5.79
C VAL A 131 -9.33 4.29 5.45
N VAL A 132 -8.99 5.49 4.99
CA VAL A 132 -9.95 6.29 4.25
C VAL A 132 -10.26 5.51 2.98
N GLY A 133 -11.45 4.92 2.95
CA GLY A 133 -11.97 4.30 1.76
C GLY A 133 -11.97 5.31 0.63
N GLN A 134 -11.43 4.94 -0.54
CA GLN A 134 -11.94 5.55 -1.76
C GLN A 134 -13.38 5.08 -1.86
N ASP A 135 -14.32 6.00 -1.60
CA ASP A 135 -15.73 5.73 -1.78
C ASP A 135 -15.91 5.22 -3.23
N PRO A 136 -16.45 4.00 -3.45
CA PRO A 136 -16.71 3.48 -4.79
C PRO A 136 -17.64 4.38 -5.62
N GLU A 137 -18.33 5.33 -4.98
CA GLU A 137 -19.18 6.34 -5.59
C GLU A 137 -18.55 7.74 -5.67
N SER A 138 -17.35 7.95 -5.11
CA SER A 138 -16.65 9.23 -5.29
C SER A 138 -16.12 9.32 -6.71
N LYS A 139 -16.88 10.00 -7.57
CA LYS A 139 -16.43 10.34 -8.92
C LYS A 139 -15.13 11.14 -8.83
N LYS A 140 -14.15 10.74 -9.64
CA LYS A 140 -12.84 11.39 -9.71
C LYS A 140 -12.89 12.50 -10.74
N PHE A 141 -12.38 13.67 -10.36
CA PHE A 141 -12.36 14.82 -11.26
C PHE A 141 -11.19 14.72 -12.24
N TYR A 142 -11.49 14.93 -13.52
CA TYR A 142 -10.54 15.03 -14.61
C TYR A 142 -10.54 16.45 -15.18
N GLU A 143 -9.36 17.06 -15.32
CA GLU A 143 -9.20 18.44 -15.81
C GLU A 143 -9.63 18.61 -17.28
N GLY A 144 -9.73 17.51 -18.02
CA GLY A 144 -10.09 17.48 -19.44
C GLY A 144 -8.88 17.63 -20.37
N ASP A 145 -9.02 17.12 -21.59
CA ASP A 145 -8.10 17.32 -22.71
C ASP A 145 -8.85 17.29 -24.06
N ASP A 146 -8.11 17.22 -25.17
CA ASP A 146 -8.66 17.24 -26.53
C ASP A 146 -9.56 16.03 -26.86
N VAL A 147 -9.46 14.94 -26.10
CA VAL A 147 -10.16 13.67 -26.36
C VAL A 147 -11.18 13.36 -25.27
N PHE A 148 -10.85 13.63 -24.01
CA PHE A 148 -11.70 13.38 -22.85
C PHE A 148 -12.13 14.69 -22.20
N PRO A 149 -13.44 14.98 -22.10
CA PRO A 149 -13.91 16.23 -21.55
C PRO A 149 -13.58 16.39 -20.07
N ARG A 150 -13.44 17.65 -19.63
CA ARG A 150 -13.33 18.02 -18.22
C ARG A 150 -14.59 17.57 -17.48
N GLY A 151 -14.44 16.87 -16.36
CA GLY A 151 -15.59 16.44 -15.59
C GLY A 151 -15.31 15.36 -14.57
N GLU A 152 -16.38 14.87 -13.98
CA GLU A 152 -16.39 13.80 -13.00
C GLU A 152 -16.54 12.45 -13.69
N TYR A 153 -15.65 11.52 -13.39
CA TYR A 153 -15.64 10.16 -13.94
C TYR A 153 -15.73 9.11 -12.85
N ASP A 154 -16.37 7.97 -13.13
CA ASP A 154 -16.43 6.85 -12.19
C ASP A 154 -15.03 6.30 -11.90
N PHE A 155 -14.15 6.30 -12.90
CA PHE A 155 -12.78 5.84 -12.79
C PHE A 155 -11.81 6.77 -13.54
N ILE A 156 -10.61 6.94 -12.96
CA ILE A 156 -9.44 7.46 -13.67
C ILE A 156 -8.32 6.46 -13.45
N PHE A 157 -7.92 5.77 -14.51
CA PHE A 157 -6.83 4.79 -14.48
C PHE A 157 -5.50 5.48 -14.79
N ASP A 158 -4.47 5.19 -14.01
CA ASP A 158 -3.10 5.58 -14.33
C ASP A 158 -2.46 4.46 -15.17
N VAL A 159 -2.34 4.68 -16.48
CA VAL A 159 -1.80 3.74 -17.46
C VAL A 159 -0.31 4.00 -17.64
N ASP A 160 0.53 3.02 -17.35
CA ASP A 160 1.97 3.08 -17.59
C ASP A 160 2.26 2.78 -19.07
N MET A 161 2.89 3.75 -19.74
CA MET A 161 3.21 3.71 -21.15
C MET A 161 4.66 3.26 -21.42
N GLY A 162 5.41 2.89 -20.38
CA GLY A 162 6.79 2.42 -20.48
C GLY A 162 7.85 3.47 -20.09
N ALA A 163 9.11 3.07 -20.17
CA ALA A 163 10.23 3.82 -19.62
C ALA A 163 10.39 5.21 -20.27
N GLY A 164 10.05 6.26 -19.51
CA GLY A 164 10.31 7.66 -19.85
C GLY A 164 9.07 8.52 -20.16
N THR A 165 7.87 7.92 -20.29
CA THR A 165 6.64 8.65 -20.64
C THR A 165 5.74 9.00 -19.45
N GLY A 166 6.04 8.44 -18.28
CA GLY A 166 5.25 8.60 -17.06
C GLY A 166 3.89 7.90 -17.14
N LEU A 167 3.10 8.06 -16.08
CA LEU A 167 1.74 7.54 -16.00
C LEU A 167 0.75 8.47 -16.72
N LYS A 168 -0.08 7.90 -17.59
CA LYS A 168 -1.11 8.62 -18.35
C LYS A 168 -2.50 8.33 -17.81
N LYS A 169 -3.32 9.37 -17.67
CA LYS A 169 -4.66 9.26 -17.08
C LYS A 169 -5.70 8.89 -18.13
N LEU A 170 -6.42 7.80 -17.90
CA LEU A 170 -7.58 7.34 -18.68
C LEU A 170 -8.85 7.51 -17.85
N PRO A 171 -9.66 8.55 -18.11
CA PRO A 171 -10.96 8.72 -17.49
C PRO A 171 -12.01 7.80 -18.15
N TYR A 172 -12.84 7.15 -17.34
CA TYR A 172 -13.81 6.14 -17.80
C TYR A 172 -15.05 6.10 -16.90
N ASN A 173 -16.24 5.97 -17.50
CA ASN A 173 -17.50 5.78 -16.80
C ASN A 173 -18.05 4.35 -16.99
N LYS A 174 -18.78 3.84 -15.99
CA LYS A 174 -19.37 2.48 -16.01
C LYS A 174 -20.33 2.23 -17.17
N ASP A 175 -20.94 3.30 -17.68
CA ASP A 175 -21.91 3.29 -18.78
C ASP A 175 -21.25 3.43 -20.17
N GLN A 176 -19.94 3.66 -20.25
CA GLN A 176 -19.21 3.77 -21.51
C GLN A 176 -18.78 2.40 -22.03
N ASN A 177 -18.59 2.29 -23.35
CA ASN A 177 -18.03 1.09 -23.94
C ASN A 177 -16.50 1.09 -23.72
N PRO A 178 -15.93 0.06 -23.05
CA PRO A 178 -14.49 -0.01 -22.78
C PRO A 178 -13.63 0.09 -24.04
N MET A 179 -14.05 -0.52 -25.13
CA MET A 179 -13.28 -0.54 -26.39
C MET A 179 -13.16 0.86 -26.98
N VAL A 180 -14.25 1.64 -26.92
CA VAL A 180 -14.26 3.02 -27.46
C VAL A 180 -13.39 3.93 -26.61
N ALA A 181 -13.43 3.80 -25.28
CA ALA A 181 -12.58 4.57 -24.39
C ALA A 181 -11.08 4.21 -24.57
N ALA A 182 -10.77 2.93 -24.74
CA ALA A 182 -9.41 2.45 -25.02
C ALA A 182 -8.90 2.94 -26.38
N GLU A 183 -9.71 2.86 -27.44
CA GLU A 183 -9.35 3.39 -28.76
C GLU A 183 -9.12 4.91 -28.74
N ALA A 184 -9.97 5.66 -28.04
CA ALA A 184 -9.80 7.09 -27.87
C ALA A 184 -8.50 7.43 -27.13
N PHE A 185 -8.17 6.68 -26.08
CA PHE A 185 -6.92 6.82 -25.34
C PHE A 185 -5.69 6.49 -26.19
N VAL A 186 -5.74 5.38 -26.94
CA VAL A 186 -4.70 4.95 -27.89
C VAL A 186 -4.45 6.01 -28.96
N ALA A 187 -5.52 6.57 -29.52
CA ALA A 187 -5.44 7.66 -30.49
C ALA A 187 -4.83 8.92 -29.86
N ARG A 188 -5.24 9.28 -28.64
CA ARG A 188 -4.73 10.44 -27.89
C ARG A 188 -3.22 10.38 -27.67
N GLU A 189 -2.75 9.25 -27.17
CA GLU A 189 -1.34 9.05 -26.83
C GLU A 189 -0.48 8.65 -28.05
N GLN A 190 -1.07 8.60 -29.26
CA GLN A 190 -0.42 8.15 -30.49
C GLN A 190 0.24 6.78 -30.36
N ILE A 191 -0.39 5.89 -29.58
CA ILE A 191 0.10 4.54 -29.37
C ILE A 191 -0.02 3.82 -30.72
N ASN A 192 1.10 3.34 -31.24
CA ASN A 192 1.12 2.61 -32.50
C ASN A 192 0.13 1.43 -32.39
N LYS A 193 -0.73 1.25 -33.41
CA LYS A 193 -1.92 0.35 -33.42
C LYS A 193 -1.65 -1.15 -33.12
N SER A 194 -0.42 -1.50 -32.77
CA SER A 194 -0.01 -2.84 -32.39
C SER A 194 -0.36 -3.21 -30.94
N ASN A 195 -0.71 -2.26 -30.07
CA ASN A 195 -0.89 -2.50 -28.62
C ASN A 195 -2.36 -2.54 -28.13
N THR A 196 -3.34 -2.50 -29.02
CA THR A 196 -4.77 -2.43 -28.64
C THR A 196 -5.30 -3.68 -27.94
N ASN A 197 -4.56 -4.80 -27.96
CA ASN A 197 -4.97 -6.06 -27.31
C ASN A 197 -4.46 -6.20 -25.85
N GLU A 198 -3.65 -5.25 -25.35
CA GLU A 198 -3.08 -5.31 -24.00
C GLU A 198 -3.71 -4.29 -23.03
N ILE A 199 -4.77 -3.59 -23.46
CA ILE A 199 -5.55 -2.60 -22.69
C ILE A 199 -6.93 -3.18 -22.40
#